data_AF-A0A516X2Z4-F1
#
_entry.id   AF-A0A516X2Z4-F1
#
_cell.length_a   1.000
_cell.length_b   1.000
_cell.length_c   1.000
_cell.angle_alpha   90.00
_cell.angle_beta   90.00
_cell.angle_gamma   90.00
#
_symmetry.space_group_name_H-M   'P 1'
#
loop_
_entity.id
_entity.type
_entity.pdbx_description
1 polymer ?
#
loop_
_entity_poly.entity_id
_entity_poly.type
_entity_poly.pdbx_seq_one_letter_code
_entity_poly.pdbx_strand_id
1 'polypeptide(L)'
;MRSASPSDSLTYREAGATAGVLPAGYRHTRASLCIGRGEDTFLAASDALARWEVHRRAGLRVEAPGLFDGNRCPAIELGVRGENAGTTSGDPGGRAAPVGPIRSIMTDVTRYRMLRTLSVLLASGTLATGLTAASAGVGGAAPGSFAPGSSDPADQVINTVVIGLDGTMLDQVKAADTPNLHRLIAEGTSGRSSILGHPTISGPSWSTVLTGVWHTKHGVVDNSFEGADYEAYPSVFTRIENGNLQMRTVSISTWGGIATIAGSGDPAADVVVTTPGAGSGAATDAATAEAVADEITANGPEFLFTQLDQVDGAGHSSGTGGSEYEPALESVDTEVGKIVDAVDARSEATGEKWTILVTSDHGHRPEGGHGGQSDAEGTTFVIARGAGYEAGAVDDTLTIADITPTVLDNLGFEQPAGLDGTPIPASGTSAAGSLGRLPASIPTGSLGS
;
A
#
# COMPACT_ATOMS: atom_id res chain seq x y z
N MET A 1 -43.43 9.88 19.93
CA MET A 1 -42.79 11.13 19.46
C MET A 1 -42.37 11.94 20.66
N ARG A 2 -41.08 11.93 21.03
CA ARG A 2 -40.51 12.86 22.01
C ARG A 2 -40.01 14.09 21.24
N SER A 3 -40.40 15.29 21.65
CA SER A 3 -40.00 16.54 21.00
C SER A 3 -38.54 16.85 21.31
N ALA A 4 -37.74 17.12 20.28
CA ALA A 4 -36.39 17.65 20.42
C ALA A 4 -36.41 19.07 21.00
N SER A 5 -35.52 19.35 21.95
CA SER A 5 -35.29 20.67 22.53
C SER A 5 -34.68 21.64 21.50
N PRO A 6 -34.86 22.97 21.62
CA PRO A 6 -34.61 23.93 20.56
C PRO A 6 -33.15 24.43 20.44
N SER A 7 -32.12 23.63 20.76
CA SER A 7 -30.72 24.10 20.73
C SER A 7 -29.89 23.68 19.52
N ASP A 8 -30.38 22.80 18.64
CA ASP A 8 -29.55 22.21 17.58
C ASP A 8 -29.83 22.80 16.19
N SER A 9 -29.91 24.13 16.10
CA SER A 9 -29.89 24.81 14.80
C SER A 9 -28.49 25.35 14.54
N LEU A 10 -27.85 24.90 13.46
CA LEU A 10 -26.64 25.51 12.92
C LEU A 10 -26.84 27.04 12.81
N THR A 11 -25.83 27.84 13.17
CA THR A 11 -25.91 29.32 13.21
C THR A 11 -25.96 29.98 11.82
N TYR A 12 -26.01 29.20 10.75
CA TYR A 12 -26.11 29.65 9.37
C TYR A 12 -26.99 28.71 8.56
N ARG A 13 -27.65 29.25 7.53
CA ARG A 13 -28.80 28.60 6.90
C ARG A 13 -28.47 27.71 5.70
N GLU A 14 -27.26 27.72 5.16
CA GLU A 14 -26.92 26.99 3.92
C GLU A 14 -25.47 26.47 3.89
N ALA A 15 -25.24 25.37 3.18
CA ALA A 15 -23.94 24.76 2.92
C ALA A 15 -23.31 25.36 1.64
N GLY A 16 -22.02 25.72 1.72
CA GLY A 16 -21.21 26.20 0.59
C GLY A 16 -21.16 27.72 0.44
N ALA A 17 -20.03 28.31 0.83
CA ALA A 17 -19.62 29.73 0.73
C ALA A 17 -20.32 30.76 1.64
N THR A 18 -19.57 31.32 2.59
CA THR A 18 -19.92 32.61 3.24
C THR A 18 -19.67 33.74 2.24
N ALA A 19 -20.69 34.07 1.44
CA ALA A 19 -20.67 35.24 0.55
C ALA A 19 -21.09 36.55 1.25
N GLY A 20 -21.33 36.52 2.57
CA GLY A 20 -21.86 37.62 3.36
C GLY A 20 -20.86 38.29 4.30
N VAL A 21 -21.33 39.31 5.03
CA VAL A 21 -20.56 39.99 6.07
C VAL A 21 -20.35 39.03 7.25
N LEU A 22 -19.09 38.78 7.60
CA LEU A 22 -18.73 37.94 8.74
C LEU A 22 -19.13 38.59 10.07
N PRO A 23 -19.46 37.80 11.11
CA PRO A 23 -19.67 38.32 12.46
C PRO A 23 -18.47 39.11 12.98
N ALA A 24 -18.72 40.07 13.87
CA ALA A 24 -17.67 40.86 14.50
C ALA A 24 -16.60 39.97 15.15
N GLY A 25 -15.33 40.21 14.83
CA GLY A 25 -14.17 39.42 15.29
C GLY A 25 -13.70 38.34 14.32
N TYR A 26 -14.47 38.01 13.28
CA TYR A 26 -14.07 37.07 12.24
C TYR A 26 -13.56 37.80 11.00
N ARG A 27 -12.51 37.26 10.38
CA ARG A 27 -11.92 37.78 9.13
C ARG A 27 -11.70 36.65 8.15
N HIS A 28 -11.96 36.91 6.87
CA HIS A 28 -11.48 36.01 5.83
C HIS A 28 -9.96 36.11 5.77
N THR A 29 -9.28 34.97 5.81
CA THR A 29 -7.84 34.90 5.53
C THR A 29 -7.70 34.29 4.14
N ARG A 30 -7.15 35.05 3.19
CA ARG A 30 -6.83 34.55 1.85
C ARG A 30 -5.31 34.60 1.69
N ALA A 31 -4.71 33.42 1.60
CA ALA A 31 -3.32 33.25 1.20
C ALA A 31 -3.30 32.48 -0.12
N SER A 32 -2.39 32.84 -1.02
CA SER A 32 -2.20 32.14 -2.29
C SER A 32 -0.71 31.99 -2.50
N LEU A 33 -0.28 30.76 -2.78
CA LEU A 33 1.11 30.41 -3.04
C LEU A 33 1.15 29.56 -4.31
N CYS A 34 2.08 29.86 -5.21
CA CYS A 34 2.33 29.00 -6.36
C CYS A 34 3.17 27.80 -5.90
N ILE A 35 2.58 26.61 -5.96
CA ILE A 35 3.19 25.35 -5.52
C ILE A 35 3.84 24.56 -6.68
N GLY A 36 3.78 25.10 -7.90
CA GLY A 36 4.37 24.53 -9.11
C GLY A 36 3.56 24.89 -10.36
N ARG A 37 3.89 24.27 -11.51
CA ARG A 37 3.23 24.48 -12.80
C ARG A 37 3.18 23.16 -13.56
N GLY A 38 2.14 22.96 -14.37
CA GLY A 38 1.95 21.74 -15.17
C GLY A 38 0.86 20.84 -14.58
N GLU A 39 0.43 19.87 -15.38
CA GLU A 39 -0.65 18.94 -15.06
C GLU A 39 -0.31 18.08 -13.83
N ASP A 40 0.92 17.58 -13.72
CA ASP A 40 1.37 16.76 -12.59
C ASP A 40 1.28 17.51 -11.26
N THR A 41 1.70 18.78 -11.23
CA THR A 41 1.58 19.62 -10.03
C THR A 41 0.11 19.84 -9.68
N PHE A 42 -0.74 20.06 -10.69
CA PHE A 42 -2.17 20.27 -10.47
C PHE A 42 -2.84 19.02 -9.88
N LEU A 43 -2.54 17.84 -10.44
CA LEU A 43 -3.08 16.57 -9.95
C LEU A 43 -2.59 16.26 -8.53
N ALA A 44 -1.28 16.40 -8.25
CA ALA A 44 -0.73 16.21 -6.92
C ALA A 44 -1.34 17.18 -5.88
N ALA A 45 -1.55 18.44 -6.26
CA ALA A 45 -2.20 19.42 -5.39
C ALA A 45 -3.68 19.11 -5.15
N SER A 46 -4.40 18.67 -6.19
CA SER A 46 -5.80 18.27 -6.09
C SER A 46 -5.97 17.06 -5.19
N ASP A 47 -5.07 16.09 -5.31
CA ASP A 47 -5.07 14.86 -4.52
C ASP A 47 -4.77 15.13 -3.04
N ALA A 48 -3.74 15.93 -2.74
CA ALA A 48 -3.44 16.36 -1.37
C ALA A 48 -4.60 17.13 -0.72
N LEU A 49 -5.37 17.90 -1.51
CA LEU A 49 -6.58 18.58 -1.04
C LEU A 49 -7.72 17.59 -0.76
N ALA A 50 -7.98 16.66 -1.68
CA ALA A 50 -9.02 15.65 -1.56
C ALA A 50 -8.81 14.74 -0.34
N ARG A 51 -7.55 14.38 -0.06
CA ARG A 51 -7.17 13.57 1.11
C ARG A 51 -7.09 14.34 2.43
N TRP A 52 -7.47 15.62 2.46
CA TRP A 52 -7.35 16.48 3.64
C TRP A 52 -5.92 16.68 4.16
N GLU A 53 -4.89 16.38 3.37
CA GLU A 53 -3.50 16.46 3.84
C GLU A 53 -3.10 17.87 4.24
N VAL A 54 -3.56 18.89 3.50
CA VAL A 54 -3.31 20.30 3.84
C VAL A 54 -3.83 20.61 5.25
N HIS A 55 -5.02 20.10 5.60
CA HIS A 55 -5.63 20.31 6.90
C HIS A 55 -4.91 19.51 8.00
N ARG A 56 -4.55 18.25 7.73
CA ARG A 56 -3.79 17.42 8.68
C ARG A 56 -2.40 17.98 8.97
N ARG A 57 -1.69 18.47 7.95
CA ARG A 57 -0.39 19.14 8.10
C ARG A 57 -0.51 20.48 8.82
N ALA A 58 -1.65 21.15 8.70
CA ALA A 58 -1.99 22.34 9.50
C ALA A 58 -2.41 22.01 10.95
N GLY A 59 -2.32 20.75 11.38
CA GLY A 59 -2.60 20.33 12.75
C GLY A 59 -4.07 20.02 13.05
N LEU A 60 -4.93 19.93 12.02
CA LEU A 60 -6.29 19.44 12.22
C LEU A 60 -6.27 17.95 12.57
N ARG A 61 -7.00 17.57 13.61
CA ARG A 61 -7.24 16.19 14.02
C ARG A 61 -8.72 15.96 14.27
N VAL A 62 -9.14 14.72 14.09
CA VAL A 62 -10.45 14.21 14.48
C VAL A 62 -10.22 13.36 15.72
N GLU A 63 -10.80 13.77 16.84
CA GLU A 63 -10.70 13.01 18.08
C GLU A 63 -12.08 12.40 18.41
N ALA A 64 -12.07 11.11 18.72
CA ALA A 64 -13.23 10.41 19.26
C ALA A 64 -13.02 10.25 20.78
N PRO A 65 -13.74 11.01 21.63
CA PRO A 65 -13.60 10.87 23.07
C PRO A 65 -14.31 9.61 23.56
N GLY A 66 -13.56 8.51 23.70
CA GLY A 66 -13.93 7.35 24.52
C GLY A 66 -14.47 6.12 23.78
N LEU A 67 -14.50 4.99 24.51
CA LEU A 67 -15.04 3.70 24.07
C LEU A 67 -16.57 3.77 23.92
N PHE A 68 -17.07 3.21 22.81
CA PHE A 68 -18.49 3.09 22.51
C PHE A 68 -19.17 2.11 23.50
N ASP A 69 -20.01 2.63 24.41
CA ASP A 69 -20.77 1.84 25.38
C ASP A 69 -22.21 1.49 24.91
N GLY A 70 -22.50 1.72 23.63
CA GLY A 70 -23.80 1.43 23.00
C GLY A 70 -24.97 2.34 23.45
N ASN A 71 -24.77 3.22 24.44
CA ASN A 71 -25.82 4.06 25.02
C ASN A 71 -25.69 5.54 24.66
N ARG A 72 -24.69 5.94 23.87
CA ARG A 72 -24.50 7.33 23.43
C ARG A 72 -24.16 7.40 21.94
N CYS A 73 -24.66 8.45 21.27
CA CYS A 73 -24.13 8.84 19.97
C CYS A 73 -22.69 9.33 20.16
N PRO A 74 -21.73 8.84 19.36
CA PRO A 74 -20.38 9.39 19.37
C PRO A 74 -20.43 10.85 18.93
N ALA A 75 -19.76 11.72 19.70
CA ALA A 75 -19.48 13.07 19.26
C ALA A 75 -18.12 13.06 18.57
N ILE A 76 -18.09 13.49 17.30
CA ILE A 76 -16.84 13.70 16.58
C ILE A 76 -16.43 15.15 16.80
N GLU A 77 -15.27 15.36 17.42
CA GLU A 77 -14.70 16.70 17.59
C GLU A 77 -13.58 16.96 16.57
N LEU A 78 -13.65 18.12 15.92
CA LEU A 78 -12.63 18.63 15.00
C LEU A 78 -11.87 19.77 15.70
N GLY A 79 -10.57 19.59 15.90
CA GLY A 79 -9.71 20.55 16.60
C GLY A 79 -8.38 20.79 15.88
N VAL A 80 -7.78 21.96 16.14
CA VAL A 80 -6.41 22.31 15.72
C VAL A 80 -5.57 22.47 16.99
N ARG A 81 -4.54 21.64 17.17
CA ARG A 81 -3.64 21.71 18.34
C ARG A 81 -2.42 22.56 17.99
N GLY A 82 -2.27 23.72 18.63
CA GLY A 82 -1.07 24.55 18.48
C GLY A 82 0.06 24.01 19.36
N GLU A 83 1.13 23.48 18.75
CA GLU A 83 2.38 23.17 19.45
C GLU A 83 3.15 24.47 19.71
N ASN A 84 2.75 25.23 20.72
CA ASN A 84 3.56 26.25 21.39
C ASN A 84 2.81 26.78 22.63
N ALA A 85 2.74 25.96 23.67
CA ALA A 85 2.47 26.42 25.03
C ALA A 85 3.43 25.70 25.97
N GLY A 86 4.62 26.26 26.11
CA GLY A 86 5.60 25.85 27.10
C GLY A 86 4.99 25.93 28.49
N THR A 87 5.31 24.92 29.30
CA THR A 87 5.03 24.86 30.73
C THR A 87 5.75 25.99 31.45
N THR A 88 5.00 26.99 31.91
CA THR A 88 5.47 27.88 33.00
C THR A 88 4.46 27.86 34.12
N SER A 89 4.92 27.28 35.23
CA SER A 89 4.36 27.31 36.57
C SER A 89 4.12 28.72 37.10
N GLY A 90 3.00 28.93 37.80
CA GLY A 90 2.87 29.94 38.87
C GLY A 90 1.71 30.92 38.71
N ASP A 91 0.57 30.64 39.36
CA ASP A 91 -0.09 31.50 40.37
C ASP A 91 -1.47 30.90 40.75
N PRO A 92 -1.87 30.78 42.04
CA PRO A 92 -3.14 30.20 42.44
C PRO A 92 -4.17 31.30 42.70
N GLY A 93 -5.16 31.43 41.82
CA GLY A 93 -6.35 32.25 42.11
C GLY A 93 -6.79 33.17 40.98
N GLY A 94 -7.20 32.60 39.85
CA GLY A 94 -7.91 33.34 38.82
C GLY A 94 -8.54 32.35 37.85
N ARG A 95 -9.88 32.31 37.78
CA ARG A 95 -10.59 31.52 36.76
C ARG A 95 -10.23 32.07 35.38
N ALA A 96 -9.23 31.49 34.72
CA ALA A 96 -9.04 31.61 33.29
C ALA A 96 -10.18 30.83 32.62
N ALA A 97 -11.05 31.55 31.91
CA ALA A 97 -12.06 30.92 31.05
C ALA A 97 -11.35 30.12 29.95
N PRO A 98 -11.80 28.89 29.63
CA PRO A 98 -11.24 28.15 28.52
C PRO A 98 -11.51 28.92 27.23
N VAL A 99 -10.45 29.24 26.49
CA VAL A 99 -10.56 29.73 25.12
C VAL A 99 -11.27 28.64 24.32
N GLY A 100 -12.50 28.92 23.88
CA GLY A 100 -13.35 27.96 23.19
C GLY A 100 -12.76 27.49 21.85
N PRO A 101 -13.22 26.35 21.33
CA PRO A 101 -12.64 25.71 20.16
C PRO A 101 -12.81 26.58 18.91
N ILE A 102 -11.74 26.70 18.13
CA ILE A 102 -11.77 27.25 16.78
C ILE A 102 -12.45 26.22 15.88
N ARG A 103 -13.70 26.49 15.48
CA ARG A 103 -14.43 25.69 14.49
C ARG A 103 -14.35 26.36 13.13
N SER A 104 -13.54 25.82 12.21
CA SER A 104 -13.61 26.18 10.79
C SER A 104 -12.90 25.14 9.93
N ILE A 105 -13.65 24.44 9.06
CA ILE A 105 -13.21 23.97 7.74
C ILE A 105 -14.43 23.88 6.80
N MET A 106 -14.31 24.45 5.60
CA MET A 106 -14.73 23.79 4.35
C MET A 106 -14.14 24.51 3.13
N THR A 107 -13.58 23.75 2.18
CA THR A 107 -13.26 24.17 0.82
C THR A 107 -14.06 23.30 -0.15
N ASP A 108 -14.69 23.93 -1.14
CA ASP A 108 -15.54 23.30 -2.16
C ASP A 108 -14.79 23.29 -3.50
N VAL A 109 -14.82 22.16 -4.21
CA VAL A 109 -14.23 21.98 -5.56
C VAL A 109 -15.38 21.89 -6.55
N THR A 110 -15.64 22.99 -7.25
CA THR A 110 -16.71 23.08 -8.25
C THR A 110 -16.28 22.48 -9.59
N ARG A 111 -17.19 21.67 -10.17
CA ARG A 111 -17.13 21.01 -11.48
C ARG A 111 -16.63 21.89 -12.64
N TYR A 112 -15.79 21.32 -13.50
CA TYR A 112 -15.67 21.73 -14.91
C TYR A 112 -15.67 20.50 -15.84
N ARG A 113 -16.65 20.46 -16.75
CA ARG A 113 -16.65 19.64 -17.96
C ARG A 113 -16.27 20.54 -19.12
N MET A 114 -15.32 20.14 -19.97
CA MET A 114 -15.28 20.59 -21.37
C MET A 114 -14.78 19.46 -22.29
N LEU A 115 -15.53 19.29 -23.37
CA LEU A 115 -15.24 18.45 -24.53
C LEU A 115 -13.96 18.91 -25.25
N ARG A 116 -13.26 17.97 -25.89
CA ARG A 116 -12.75 18.19 -27.26
C ARG A 116 -12.53 16.88 -28.02
N THR A 117 -12.97 16.93 -29.28
CA THR A 117 -12.91 15.90 -30.31
C THR A 117 -11.87 16.31 -31.36
N LEU A 118 -11.30 15.30 -32.06
CA LEU A 118 -10.90 15.29 -33.49
C LEU A 118 -9.42 15.53 -33.92
N SER A 119 -8.77 14.40 -34.27
CA SER A 119 -8.03 14.02 -35.51
C SER A 119 -6.81 14.78 -36.06
N VAL A 120 -5.72 14.04 -36.33
CA VAL A 120 -4.86 13.99 -37.56
C VAL A 120 -4.11 12.62 -37.57
N LEU A 121 -4.40 11.64 -38.44
CA LEU A 121 -3.93 11.33 -39.82
C LEU A 121 -2.47 10.82 -40.01
N LEU A 122 -2.37 9.51 -40.27
CA LEU A 122 -1.51 8.72 -41.20
C LEU A 122 -0.04 9.12 -41.46
N ALA A 123 0.87 8.14 -41.26
CA ALA A 123 1.92 7.81 -42.22
C ALA A 123 2.33 6.33 -42.14
N SER A 124 2.35 5.70 -43.31
CA SER A 124 2.65 4.30 -43.61
C SER A 124 4.16 4.01 -43.63
N GLY A 125 4.56 2.73 -43.53
CA GLY A 125 5.87 2.30 -44.03
C GLY A 125 6.39 0.97 -43.49
N THR A 126 6.08 -0.12 -44.17
CA THR A 126 6.77 -1.42 -44.10
C THR A 126 8.19 -1.32 -44.64
N LEU A 127 9.17 -1.98 -43.98
CA LEU A 127 10.23 -2.71 -44.67
C LEU A 127 11.01 -3.63 -43.71
N ALA A 128 10.98 -4.92 -44.03
CA ALA A 128 11.88 -5.94 -43.54
C ALA A 128 13.25 -5.83 -44.23
N THR A 129 14.33 -6.20 -43.53
CA THR A 129 15.38 -7.15 -43.97
C THR A 129 16.44 -7.26 -42.89
N GLY A 130 16.86 -8.49 -42.59
CA GLY A 130 17.92 -8.78 -41.63
C GLY A 130 19.33 -8.53 -42.16
N LEU A 131 20.31 -8.59 -41.26
CA LEU A 131 21.67 -8.98 -41.60
C LEU A 131 22.39 -9.58 -40.38
N THR A 132 23.16 -10.61 -40.69
CA THR A 132 23.96 -11.49 -39.84
C THR A 132 25.21 -10.83 -39.26
N ALA A 133 25.56 -11.28 -38.05
CA ALA A 133 26.89 -11.53 -37.45
C ALA A 133 28.13 -10.73 -37.91
N ALA A 134 28.81 -10.14 -36.93
CA ALA A 134 30.27 -10.05 -36.92
C ALA A 134 30.80 -10.12 -35.49
N SER A 135 31.59 -11.16 -35.24
CA SER A 135 32.41 -11.36 -34.06
C SER A 135 33.62 -10.43 -34.08
N ALA A 136 33.95 -9.85 -32.93
CA ALA A 136 35.26 -9.27 -32.66
C ALA A 136 35.62 -9.56 -31.19
N GLY A 137 36.54 -10.50 -30.99
CA GLY A 137 37.16 -10.76 -29.70
C GLY A 137 38.24 -9.73 -29.39
N VAL A 138 38.27 -9.27 -28.15
CA VAL A 138 39.41 -8.67 -27.46
C VAL A 138 39.25 -9.12 -26.00
N GLY A 139 40.07 -10.04 -25.50
CA GLY A 139 41.31 -9.70 -24.82
C GLY A 139 41.12 -9.91 -23.31
N GLY A 140 41.75 -10.95 -22.76
CA GLY A 140 41.51 -11.41 -21.41
C GLY A 140 41.89 -10.41 -20.30
N ALA A 141 41.08 -10.41 -19.25
CA ALA A 141 41.48 -10.10 -17.89
C ALA A 141 40.87 -11.20 -17.00
N ALA A 142 41.69 -11.90 -16.23
CA ALA A 142 41.21 -12.85 -15.25
C ALA A 142 40.37 -12.10 -14.19
N PRO A 143 39.17 -12.56 -13.82
CA PRO A 143 38.52 -12.03 -12.63
C PRO A 143 39.34 -12.47 -11.42
N GLY A 144 39.82 -11.48 -10.67
CA GLY A 144 40.38 -11.71 -9.35
C GLY A 144 39.37 -12.47 -8.50
N SER A 145 39.86 -13.47 -7.78
CA SER A 145 39.09 -14.20 -6.79
C SER A 145 38.50 -13.23 -5.75
N PHE A 146 37.19 -13.04 -5.78
CA PHE A 146 36.46 -12.52 -4.63
C PHE A 146 36.51 -13.62 -3.56
N ALA A 147 37.25 -13.38 -2.49
CA ALA A 147 37.10 -14.16 -1.27
C ALA A 147 35.70 -13.84 -0.69
N PRO A 148 34.92 -14.83 -0.25
CA PRO A 148 33.67 -14.56 0.45
C PRO A 148 33.99 -13.79 1.73
N GLY A 149 33.44 -12.58 1.82
CA GLY A 149 33.47 -11.77 3.02
C GLY A 149 32.77 -12.50 4.17
N SER A 150 33.36 -12.33 5.34
CA SER A 150 32.97 -12.83 6.65
C SER A 150 31.47 -12.74 6.97
N SER A 151 30.94 -13.83 7.51
CA SER A 151 29.62 -13.95 8.14
C SER A 151 29.50 -13.10 9.41
N ASP A 152 28.79 -11.98 9.34
CA ASP A 152 28.14 -11.38 10.51
C ASP A 152 26.73 -12.02 10.67
N PRO A 153 26.15 -12.14 11.87
CA PRO A 153 24.79 -12.66 12.05
C PRO A 153 23.69 -11.76 11.44
N ALA A 154 24.07 -10.65 10.82
CA ALA A 154 23.23 -9.76 10.02
C ALA A 154 23.22 -10.09 8.52
N ASP A 155 24.00 -11.08 8.04
CA ASP A 155 24.10 -11.49 6.62
C ASP A 155 23.22 -12.71 6.26
N GLN A 156 22.19 -13.02 7.05
CA GLN A 156 21.35 -14.19 6.75
C GLN A 156 20.19 -13.82 5.81
N VAL A 157 20.14 -14.48 4.65
CA VAL A 157 18.98 -14.49 3.75
C VAL A 157 17.73 -14.93 4.53
N ILE A 158 16.70 -14.12 4.48
CA ILE A 158 15.37 -14.41 5.02
C ILE A 158 14.44 -14.69 3.84
N ASN A 159 14.09 -15.97 3.67
CA ASN A 159 13.15 -16.39 2.64
C ASN A 159 11.82 -15.67 2.85
N THR A 160 11.16 -15.25 1.78
CA THR A 160 9.92 -14.47 1.88
C THR A 160 8.80 -15.12 1.08
N VAL A 161 7.67 -15.38 1.75
CA VAL A 161 6.40 -15.67 1.07
C VAL A 161 5.49 -14.45 1.14
N VAL A 162 4.95 -14.04 0.00
CA VAL A 162 3.92 -13.00 -0.10
C VAL A 162 2.61 -13.67 -0.49
N ILE A 163 1.59 -13.51 0.36
CA ILE A 163 0.24 -14.02 0.16
C ILE A 163 -0.68 -12.84 -0.18
N GLY A 164 -1.06 -12.75 -1.45
CA GLY A 164 -2.04 -11.80 -1.95
C GLY A 164 -3.46 -12.35 -1.81
N LEU A 165 -4.33 -11.60 -1.11
CA LEU A 165 -5.75 -11.92 -0.96
C LEU A 165 -6.57 -10.90 -1.75
N ASP A 166 -7.06 -11.28 -2.93
CA ASP A 166 -7.73 -10.37 -3.85
C ASP A 166 -9.02 -9.79 -3.22
N GLY A 167 -9.24 -8.49 -3.40
CA GLY A 167 -10.45 -7.80 -2.92
C GLY A 167 -10.67 -7.79 -1.39
N THR A 168 -9.68 -8.22 -0.59
CA THR A 168 -9.82 -8.45 0.85
C THR A 168 -9.62 -7.18 1.69
N MET A 169 -10.59 -6.90 2.57
CA MET A 169 -10.57 -5.76 3.49
C MET A 169 -10.24 -6.19 4.94
N LEU A 170 -9.25 -5.55 5.57
CA LEU A 170 -8.80 -5.88 6.94
C LEU A 170 -9.91 -5.78 8.00
N ASP A 171 -10.83 -4.82 7.86
CA ASP A 171 -11.95 -4.68 8.80
C ASP A 171 -12.91 -5.89 8.71
N GLN A 172 -13.04 -6.51 7.52
CA GLN A 172 -13.85 -7.71 7.32
C GLN A 172 -13.13 -8.95 7.87
N VAL A 173 -11.80 -9.04 7.68
CA VAL A 173 -10.96 -10.07 8.31
C VAL A 173 -11.16 -10.07 9.83
N LYS A 174 -11.05 -8.90 10.46
CA LYS A 174 -11.23 -8.74 11.93
C LYS A 174 -12.65 -9.06 12.44
N ALA A 175 -13.65 -9.08 11.55
CA ALA A 175 -15.04 -9.33 11.90
C ALA A 175 -15.45 -10.80 11.69
N ALA A 176 -14.82 -11.50 10.76
CA ALA A 176 -15.11 -12.89 10.39
C ALA A 176 -14.31 -13.91 11.23
N ASP A 177 -14.69 -15.20 11.18
CA ASP A 177 -13.95 -16.29 11.83
C ASP A 177 -12.71 -16.67 11.00
N THR A 178 -11.66 -15.85 11.09
CA THR A 178 -10.41 -16.00 10.34
C THR A 178 -9.21 -16.27 11.26
N PRO A 179 -9.16 -17.41 11.97
CA PRO A 179 -8.19 -17.66 13.02
C PRO A 179 -6.73 -17.60 12.54
N ASN A 180 -6.42 -17.93 11.29
CA ASN A 180 -5.06 -17.92 10.77
C ASN A 180 -4.57 -16.49 10.49
N LEU A 181 -5.41 -15.64 9.90
CA LEU A 181 -5.13 -14.23 9.71
C LEU A 181 -5.07 -13.49 11.04
N HIS A 182 -5.95 -13.83 12.00
CA HIS A 182 -5.84 -13.32 13.37
C HIS A 182 -4.53 -13.73 14.04
N ARG A 183 -4.05 -14.97 13.83
CA ARG A 183 -2.74 -15.42 14.29
C ARG A 183 -1.63 -14.56 13.69
N LEU A 184 -1.61 -14.34 12.38
CA LEU A 184 -0.59 -13.51 11.72
C LEU A 184 -0.60 -12.06 12.21
N ILE A 185 -1.78 -11.48 12.47
CA ILE A 185 -1.92 -10.14 13.07
C ILE A 185 -1.34 -10.11 14.49
N ALA A 186 -1.63 -11.15 15.29
CA ALA A 186 -1.18 -11.21 16.69
C ALA A 186 0.33 -11.48 16.83
N GLU A 187 0.91 -12.23 15.90
CA GLU A 187 2.33 -12.62 15.91
C GLU A 187 3.23 -11.64 15.15
N GLY A 188 2.65 -10.75 14.35
CA GLY A 188 3.39 -9.83 13.49
C GLY A 188 2.99 -8.37 13.68
N THR A 189 3.47 -7.54 12.75
CA THR A 189 3.05 -6.14 12.60
C THR A 189 2.02 -6.06 11.48
N SER A 190 0.94 -5.32 11.70
CA SER A 190 -0.12 -5.15 10.70
C SER A 190 -0.50 -3.69 10.52
N GLY A 191 -1.01 -3.33 9.36
CA GLY A 191 -1.36 -1.95 9.05
C GLY A 191 -2.51 -1.89 8.07
N ARG A 192 -3.49 -1.03 8.34
CA ARG A 192 -4.44 -0.63 7.29
C ARG A 192 -3.69 0.27 6.31
N SER A 193 -3.93 0.06 5.03
CA SER A 193 -3.38 0.92 3.98
C SER A 193 -4.48 1.47 3.08
N SER A 194 -4.12 2.46 2.26
CA SER A 194 -5.02 3.04 1.28
C SER A 194 -4.33 3.32 -0.04
N ILE A 195 -5.02 2.96 -1.12
CA ILE A 195 -4.62 3.18 -2.50
C ILE A 195 -5.50 4.23 -3.20
N LEU A 196 -6.17 5.12 -2.46
CA LEU A 196 -6.88 6.23 -3.08
C LEU A 196 -5.91 7.06 -3.95
N GLY A 197 -6.39 7.53 -5.10
CA GLY A 197 -5.56 8.16 -6.14
C GLY A 197 -4.79 7.18 -7.03
N HIS A 198 -4.79 5.88 -6.72
CA HIS A 198 -4.35 4.78 -7.57
C HIS A 198 -5.58 3.99 -8.07
N PRO A 199 -5.56 3.39 -9.29
CA PRO A 199 -6.65 2.55 -9.76
C PRO A 199 -6.90 1.40 -8.79
N THR A 200 -8.12 1.30 -8.27
CA THR A 200 -8.53 0.19 -7.40
C THR A 200 -8.91 -1.02 -8.27
N ILE A 201 -7.96 -1.51 -9.05
CA ILE A 201 -8.09 -2.58 -10.03
C ILE A 201 -6.89 -3.51 -9.87
N SER A 202 -7.10 -4.82 -9.98
CA SER A 202 -6.11 -5.83 -9.64
C SER A 202 -4.79 -5.70 -10.39
N GLY A 203 -4.81 -5.52 -11.72
CA GLY A 203 -3.60 -5.36 -12.54
C GLY A 203 -2.68 -4.24 -12.02
N PRO A 204 -3.15 -2.98 -11.93
CA PRO A 204 -2.39 -1.88 -11.36
C PRO A 204 -1.85 -2.15 -9.95
N SER A 205 -2.69 -2.66 -9.04
CA SER A 205 -2.32 -2.88 -7.65
C SER A 205 -1.32 -4.03 -7.48
N TRP A 206 -1.52 -5.17 -8.13
CA TRP A 206 -0.56 -6.27 -8.13
C TRP A 206 0.76 -5.89 -8.79
N SER A 207 0.73 -5.04 -9.82
CA SER A 207 1.94 -4.45 -10.41
C SER A 207 2.67 -3.58 -9.40
N THR A 208 1.96 -2.80 -8.59
CA THR A 208 2.56 -2.01 -7.51
C THR A 208 3.21 -2.91 -6.46
N VAL A 209 2.50 -3.94 -5.97
CA VAL A 209 3.02 -4.92 -5.00
C VAL A 209 4.32 -5.56 -5.49
N LEU A 210 4.34 -5.97 -6.75
CA LEU A 210 5.43 -6.75 -7.35
C LEU A 210 6.52 -5.90 -7.99
N THR A 211 6.41 -4.57 -8.02
CA THR A 211 7.49 -3.68 -8.54
C THR A 211 8.00 -2.70 -7.50
N GLY A 212 7.22 -2.42 -6.44
CA GLY A 212 7.53 -1.45 -5.40
C GLY A 212 7.36 0.01 -5.81
N VAL A 213 6.70 0.26 -6.95
CA VAL A 213 6.37 1.61 -7.46
C VAL A 213 4.89 1.72 -7.77
N TRP A 214 4.33 2.92 -7.78
CA TRP A 214 2.92 3.13 -8.11
C TRP A 214 2.64 3.10 -9.62
N HIS A 215 1.36 2.99 -9.99
CA HIS A 215 0.92 2.99 -11.40
C HIS A 215 1.40 4.13 -12.29
N THR A 216 1.68 5.29 -11.72
CA THR A 216 2.24 6.43 -12.45
C THR A 216 3.67 6.19 -12.95
N LYS A 217 4.35 5.16 -12.41
CA LYS A 217 5.66 4.69 -12.85
C LYS A 217 5.54 3.44 -13.71
N HIS A 218 5.00 2.34 -13.17
CA HIS A 218 4.95 1.07 -13.91
C HIS A 218 3.94 1.06 -15.08
N GLY A 219 3.12 2.10 -15.24
CA GLY A 219 2.28 2.32 -16.44
C GLY A 219 1.00 1.49 -16.55
N VAL A 220 0.81 0.51 -15.66
CA VAL A 220 -0.39 -0.36 -15.66
C VAL A 220 -1.57 0.38 -15.04
N VAL A 221 -2.64 0.57 -15.82
CA VAL A 221 -3.85 1.30 -15.42
C VAL A 221 -5.12 0.45 -15.38
N ASP A 222 -5.08 -0.76 -15.94
CA ASP A 222 -6.16 -1.75 -15.89
C ASP A 222 -5.62 -3.19 -16.08
N ASN A 223 -6.54 -4.16 -16.15
CA ASN A 223 -6.22 -5.61 -16.28
C ASN A 223 -5.76 -6.04 -17.68
N SER A 224 -5.60 -5.13 -18.64
CA SER A 224 -5.03 -5.45 -19.96
C SER A 224 -3.50 -5.48 -19.95
N PHE A 225 -2.87 -4.81 -18.96
CA PHE A 225 -1.43 -4.58 -18.90
C PHE A 225 -0.85 -3.82 -20.12
N GLU A 226 -1.70 -3.25 -20.98
CA GLU A 226 -1.25 -2.43 -22.10
C GLU A 226 -0.54 -1.18 -21.57
N GLY A 227 0.69 -0.94 -22.05
CA GLY A 227 1.51 0.18 -21.61
C GLY A 227 2.32 -0.06 -20.33
N ALA A 228 2.37 -1.29 -19.82
CA ALA A 228 3.27 -1.65 -18.72
C ALA A 228 4.74 -1.35 -19.06
N ASP A 229 5.44 -0.66 -18.16
CA ASP A 229 6.86 -0.32 -18.29
C ASP A 229 7.70 -1.13 -17.30
N TYR A 230 7.67 -2.46 -17.44
CA TYR A 230 8.48 -3.37 -16.63
C TYR A 230 9.95 -3.39 -17.04
N GLU A 231 10.34 -2.73 -18.13
CA GLU A 231 11.74 -2.54 -18.47
C GLU A 231 12.37 -1.47 -17.57
N ALA A 232 11.69 -0.32 -17.38
CA ALA A 232 12.14 0.70 -16.44
C ALA A 232 11.86 0.33 -14.97
N TYR A 233 10.76 -0.39 -14.73
CA TYR A 233 10.32 -0.79 -13.39
C TYR A 233 10.13 -2.32 -13.30
N PRO A 234 11.24 -3.08 -13.32
CA PRO A 234 11.17 -4.54 -13.29
C PRO A 234 10.50 -5.06 -12.03
N SER A 235 9.84 -6.21 -12.19
CA SER A 235 9.25 -6.96 -11.08
C SER A 235 10.32 -7.38 -10.07
N VAL A 236 9.91 -7.65 -8.84
CA VAL A 236 10.76 -8.17 -7.77
C VAL A 236 11.45 -9.47 -8.19
N PHE A 237 10.78 -10.32 -8.97
CA PHE A 237 11.38 -11.53 -9.55
C PHE A 237 12.57 -11.17 -10.43
N THR A 238 12.34 -10.35 -11.45
CA THR A 238 13.38 -9.88 -12.38
C THR A 238 14.53 -9.21 -11.63
N ARG A 239 14.24 -8.48 -10.55
CA ARG A 239 15.28 -7.84 -9.71
C ARG A 239 16.13 -8.87 -8.97
N ILE A 240 15.51 -9.86 -8.35
CA ILE A 240 16.21 -10.95 -7.65
C ILE A 240 17.07 -11.73 -8.64
N GLU A 241 16.51 -12.14 -9.78
CA GLU A 241 17.23 -12.93 -10.79
C GLU A 241 18.42 -12.17 -11.39
N ASN A 242 18.27 -10.87 -11.67
CA ASN A 242 19.38 -10.03 -12.12
C ASN A 242 20.49 -9.88 -11.07
N GLY A 243 20.13 -9.93 -9.78
CA GLY A 243 21.09 -9.82 -8.69
C GLY A 243 21.77 -11.15 -8.33
N ASN A 244 21.03 -12.26 -8.38
CA ASN A 244 21.52 -13.59 -8.03
C ASN A 244 20.68 -14.72 -8.66
N LEU A 245 21.13 -15.23 -9.81
CA LEU A 245 20.56 -16.38 -10.54
C LEU A 245 20.62 -17.74 -9.80
N GLN A 246 21.05 -17.77 -8.53
CA GLN A 246 21.02 -18.99 -7.71
C GLN A 246 19.87 -18.98 -6.70
N MET A 247 19.22 -17.83 -6.50
CA MET A 247 18.01 -17.76 -5.69
C MET A 247 16.84 -18.30 -6.50
N ARG A 248 15.99 -19.08 -5.86
CA ARG A 248 14.79 -19.64 -6.47
C ARG A 248 13.62 -18.70 -6.29
N THR A 249 13.09 -18.19 -7.40
CA THR A 249 11.92 -17.31 -7.39
C THR A 249 10.69 -17.98 -7.98
N VAL A 250 9.56 -17.94 -7.26
CA VAL A 250 8.37 -18.72 -7.61
C VAL A 250 7.11 -17.86 -7.55
N SER A 251 6.29 -17.95 -8.59
CA SER A 251 4.93 -17.42 -8.64
C SER A 251 3.94 -18.53 -8.92
N ILE A 252 3.03 -18.79 -7.98
CA ILE A 252 1.91 -19.74 -8.16
C ILE A 252 0.63 -19.00 -7.79
N SER A 253 -0.30 -18.83 -8.72
CA SER A 253 -1.49 -17.99 -8.48
C SER A 253 -2.70 -18.48 -9.28
N THR A 254 -3.90 -18.06 -8.91
CA THR A 254 -5.13 -18.42 -9.63
C THR A 254 -5.31 -17.60 -10.92
N TRP A 255 -4.87 -16.35 -10.93
CA TRP A 255 -5.08 -15.43 -12.04
C TRP A 255 -3.87 -15.27 -12.98
N GLY A 256 -4.11 -15.31 -14.29
CA GLY A 256 -3.07 -15.19 -15.33
C GLY A 256 -2.43 -13.80 -15.42
N GLY A 257 -3.04 -12.76 -14.85
CA GLY A 257 -2.41 -11.43 -14.78
C GLY A 257 -1.16 -11.43 -13.90
N ILE A 258 -1.13 -12.25 -12.83
CA ILE A 258 0.10 -12.42 -12.04
C ILE A 258 1.21 -13.05 -12.87
N ALA A 259 0.88 -14.05 -13.72
CA ALA A 259 1.86 -14.64 -14.63
C ALA A 259 2.41 -13.64 -15.65
N THR A 260 1.62 -12.62 -16.03
CA THR A 260 2.10 -11.51 -16.87
C THR A 260 3.18 -10.69 -16.17
N ILE A 261 3.04 -10.45 -14.86
CA ILE A 261 4.00 -9.69 -14.06
C ILE A 261 5.25 -10.54 -13.75
N ALA A 262 5.06 -11.75 -13.23
CA ALA A 262 6.16 -12.64 -12.83
C ALA A 262 6.98 -13.15 -14.03
N GLY A 263 6.33 -13.29 -15.20
CA GLY A 263 6.96 -13.64 -16.47
C GLY A 263 7.55 -12.45 -17.23
N SER A 264 7.54 -11.24 -16.66
CA SER A 264 8.14 -10.06 -17.28
C SER A 264 9.65 -9.99 -17.05
N GLY A 265 10.35 -9.34 -17.98
CA GLY A 265 11.81 -9.18 -17.94
C GLY A 265 12.59 -10.41 -18.43
N ASP A 266 13.91 -10.25 -18.52
CA ASP A 266 14.86 -11.31 -18.83
C ASP A 266 16.12 -11.08 -17.98
N PRO A 267 16.38 -11.89 -16.94
CA PRO A 267 15.63 -13.09 -16.55
C PRO A 267 14.29 -12.76 -15.86
N ALA A 268 13.27 -13.59 -16.12
CA ALA A 268 12.00 -13.61 -15.39
C ALA A 268 12.03 -14.63 -14.24
N ALA A 269 10.96 -14.75 -13.45
CA ALA A 269 10.88 -15.74 -12.36
C ALA A 269 11.17 -17.17 -12.83
N ASP A 270 11.86 -17.98 -12.00
CA ASP A 270 12.20 -19.37 -12.35
C ASP A 270 10.97 -20.24 -12.60
N VAL A 271 9.94 -20.04 -11.78
CA VAL A 271 8.69 -20.80 -11.85
C VAL A 271 7.50 -19.85 -11.89
N VAL A 272 6.71 -19.94 -12.95
CA VAL A 272 5.45 -19.20 -13.11
C VAL A 272 4.33 -20.18 -13.41
N VAL A 273 3.39 -20.29 -12.48
CA VAL A 273 2.24 -21.21 -12.56
C VAL A 273 0.95 -20.41 -12.38
N THR A 274 0.02 -20.59 -13.31
CA THR A 274 -1.39 -20.23 -13.14
C THR A 274 -2.20 -21.48 -12.89
N THR A 275 -2.77 -21.63 -11.70
CA THR A 275 -3.54 -22.80 -11.30
C THR A 275 -4.79 -22.92 -12.18
N PRO A 276 -5.04 -24.08 -12.82
CA PRO A 276 -6.26 -24.29 -13.57
C PRO A 276 -7.50 -24.22 -12.67
N GLY A 277 -8.61 -23.68 -13.20
CA GLY A 277 -9.87 -23.61 -12.47
C GLY A 277 -10.37 -24.99 -12.03
N ALA A 278 -10.73 -25.12 -10.75
CA ALA A 278 -11.10 -26.38 -10.08
C ALA A 278 -12.61 -26.48 -9.74
N GLY A 279 -13.48 -25.96 -10.62
CA GLY A 279 -14.93 -26.05 -10.49
C GLY A 279 -15.59 -24.98 -9.61
N SER A 280 -14.86 -24.39 -8.67
CA SER A 280 -15.25 -23.16 -7.95
C SER A 280 -14.02 -22.31 -7.61
N GLY A 281 -14.23 -21.03 -7.25
CA GLY A 281 -13.15 -20.16 -6.78
C GLY A 281 -12.44 -20.75 -5.56
N ALA A 282 -13.20 -21.14 -4.53
CA ALA A 282 -12.66 -21.77 -3.32
C ALA A 282 -11.85 -23.05 -3.61
N ALA A 283 -12.29 -23.89 -4.56
CA ALA A 283 -11.52 -25.08 -4.94
C ALA A 283 -10.24 -24.74 -5.70
N THR A 284 -10.24 -23.63 -6.46
CA THR A 284 -9.06 -23.16 -7.21
C THR A 284 -8.04 -22.53 -6.26
N ASP A 285 -8.49 -21.76 -5.27
CA ASP A 285 -7.66 -21.25 -4.19
C ASP A 285 -7.05 -22.40 -3.39
N ALA A 286 -7.85 -23.42 -3.03
CA ALA A 286 -7.35 -24.58 -2.31
C ALA A 286 -6.29 -25.38 -3.09
N ALA A 287 -6.48 -25.57 -4.39
CA ALA A 287 -5.47 -26.21 -5.25
C ALA A 287 -4.20 -25.36 -5.38
N THR A 288 -4.33 -24.03 -5.38
CA THR A 288 -3.20 -23.09 -5.44
C THR A 288 -2.41 -23.12 -4.13
N ALA A 289 -3.09 -23.06 -2.99
CA ALA A 289 -2.46 -23.13 -1.67
C ALA A 289 -1.78 -24.47 -1.42
N GLU A 290 -2.35 -25.59 -1.87
CA GLU A 290 -1.71 -26.91 -1.83
C GLU A 290 -0.39 -26.89 -2.63
N ALA A 291 -0.41 -26.40 -3.88
CA ALA A 291 0.79 -26.31 -4.71
C ALA A 291 1.87 -25.39 -4.10
N VAL A 292 1.46 -24.31 -3.44
CA VAL A 292 2.37 -23.42 -2.69
C VAL A 292 2.98 -24.13 -1.49
N ALA A 293 2.17 -24.83 -0.69
CA ALA A 293 2.64 -25.58 0.47
C ALA A 293 3.62 -26.70 0.07
N ASP A 294 3.33 -27.41 -1.03
CA ASP A 294 4.22 -28.41 -1.61
C ASP A 294 5.55 -27.81 -2.05
N GLU A 295 5.52 -26.65 -2.73
CA GLU A 295 6.71 -25.95 -3.19
C GLU A 295 7.60 -25.48 -2.02
N ILE A 296 7.00 -24.90 -0.98
CA ILE A 296 7.72 -24.48 0.24
C ILE A 296 8.36 -25.68 0.91
N THR A 297 7.61 -26.77 1.07
CA THR A 297 8.06 -27.97 1.76
C THR A 297 9.20 -28.66 1.00
N ALA A 298 9.06 -28.81 -0.32
CA ALA A 298 10.00 -29.55 -1.14
C ALA A 298 11.27 -28.75 -1.49
N ASN A 299 11.10 -27.47 -1.81
CA ASN A 299 12.15 -26.68 -2.44
C ASN A 299 12.60 -25.47 -1.60
N GLY A 300 11.76 -24.94 -0.72
CA GLY A 300 12.08 -23.80 0.15
C GLY A 300 12.61 -22.57 -0.61
N PRO A 301 11.85 -22.01 -1.57
CA PRO A 301 12.33 -20.90 -2.40
C PRO A 301 12.67 -19.66 -1.57
N GLU A 302 13.71 -18.91 -1.97
CA GLU A 302 14.06 -17.63 -1.36
C GLU A 302 12.93 -16.60 -1.51
N PHE A 303 12.21 -16.63 -2.63
CA PHE A 303 11.02 -15.80 -2.81
C PHE A 303 9.87 -16.57 -3.45
N LEU A 304 8.70 -16.54 -2.80
CA LEU A 304 7.46 -17.05 -3.36
C LEU A 304 6.35 -16.01 -3.27
N PHE A 305 5.65 -15.76 -4.38
CA PHE A 305 4.40 -15.01 -4.40
C PHE A 305 3.24 -15.94 -4.73
N THR A 306 2.12 -15.73 -4.04
CA THR A 306 0.84 -16.34 -4.38
C THR A 306 -0.30 -15.34 -4.31
N GLN A 307 -1.34 -15.55 -5.12
CA GLN A 307 -2.58 -14.78 -5.10
C GLN A 307 -3.77 -15.75 -5.11
N LEU A 308 -4.74 -15.48 -4.23
CA LEU A 308 -6.00 -16.19 -4.06
C LEU A 308 -7.17 -15.25 -4.41
N ASP A 309 -8.17 -15.75 -5.13
CA ASP A 309 -9.12 -14.95 -5.94
C ASP A 309 -10.60 -15.14 -5.59
N GLN A 310 -10.92 -16.14 -4.75
CA GLN A 310 -12.20 -16.08 -4.03
C GLN A 310 -12.18 -14.80 -3.15
N VAL A 311 -13.17 -14.42 -2.37
CA VAL A 311 -13.23 -13.08 -1.75
C VAL A 311 -13.47 -11.97 -2.79
N ASP A 312 -12.59 -11.72 -3.77
CA ASP A 312 -12.90 -10.79 -4.87
C ASP A 312 -14.09 -11.31 -5.70
N GLY A 313 -14.07 -12.59 -6.09
CA GLY A 313 -15.21 -13.23 -6.75
C GLY A 313 -16.52 -13.11 -5.96
N ALA A 314 -16.47 -13.24 -4.63
CA ALA A 314 -17.62 -13.05 -3.74
C ALA A 314 -18.03 -11.58 -3.60
N GLY A 315 -17.06 -10.66 -3.57
CA GLY A 315 -17.25 -9.22 -3.52
C GLY A 315 -17.85 -8.67 -4.81
N HIS A 316 -17.53 -9.24 -5.96
CA HIS A 316 -18.23 -8.99 -7.21
C HIS A 316 -19.66 -9.52 -7.19
N SER A 317 -19.88 -10.71 -6.65
CA SER A 317 -21.18 -11.39 -6.68
C SER A 317 -22.21 -10.75 -5.74
N SER A 318 -21.80 -10.36 -4.53
CA SER A 318 -22.72 -9.87 -3.50
C SER A 318 -22.26 -8.64 -2.70
N GLY A 319 -21.01 -8.20 -2.91
CA GLY A 319 -20.39 -7.13 -2.13
C GLY A 319 -20.10 -7.51 -0.68
N THR A 320 -19.42 -6.63 0.04
CA THR A 320 -19.02 -6.92 1.43
C THR A 320 -20.19 -6.93 2.41
N GLY A 321 -21.36 -6.42 2.01
CA GLY A 321 -22.60 -6.53 2.78
C GLY A 321 -23.45 -7.75 2.41
N GLY A 322 -22.99 -8.56 1.45
CA GLY A 322 -23.66 -9.76 0.96
C GLY A 322 -23.31 -11.02 1.73
N SER A 323 -24.09 -12.08 1.52
CA SER A 323 -23.96 -13.34 2.25
C SER A 323 -22.79 -14.23 1.81
N GLU A 324 -22.08 -13.88 0.71
CA GLU A 324 -21.03 -14.73 0.16
C GLU A 324 -19.61 -14.29 0.58
N TYR A 325 -19.44 -13.02 0.96
CA TYR A 325 -18.13 -12.43 1.21
C TYR A 325 -17.47 -12.96 2.50
N GLU A 326 -18.21 -13.05 3.60
CA GLU A 326 -17.71 -13.60 4.87
C GLU A 326 -17.35 -15.10 4.75
N PRO A 327 -18.20 -15.99 4.21
CA PRO A 327 -17.80 -17.38 3.96
C PRO A 327 -16.60 -17.54 3.02
N ALA A 328 -16.42 -16.63 2.06
CA ALA A 328 -15.25 -16.63 1.19
C ALA A 328 -13.97 -16.31 1.98
N LEU A 329 -14.02 -15.33 2.88
CA LEU A 329 -12.91 -15.00 3.78
C LEU A 329 -12.54 -16.16 4.69
N GLU A 330 -13.52 -16.82 5.31
CA GLU A 330 -13.28 -17.99 6.17
C GLU A 330 -12.66 -19.16 5.39
N SER A 331 -13.10 -19.36 4.15
CA SER A 331 -12.51 -20.36 3.25
C SER A 331 -11.06 -20.01 2.91
N VAL A 332 -10.77 -18.76 2.54
CA VAL A 332 -9.42 -18.32 2.20
C VAL A 332 -8.50 -18.32 3.43
N ASP A 333 -9.01 -18.02 4.62
CA ASP A 333 -8.25 -18.13 5.87
C ASP A 333 -7.74 -19.56 6.12
N THR A 334 -8.56 -20.57 5.79
CA THR A 334 -8.13 -21.97 5.86
C THR A 334 -6.94 -22.24 4.94
N GLU A 335 -6.94 -21.64 3.74
CA GLU A 335 -5.85 -21.78 2.77
C GLU A 335 -4.59 -21.01 3.18
N VAL A 336 -4.75 -19.82 3.78
CA VAL A 336 -3.65 -19.09 4.43
C VAL A 336 -3.02 -19.96 5.52
N GLY A 337 -3.82 -20.61 6.36
CA GLY A 337 -3.35 -21.54 7.39
C GLY A 337 -2.43 -22.63 6.84
N LYS A 338 -2.81 -23.27 5.73
CA LYS A 338 -1.97 -24.30 5.09
C LYS A 338 -0.60 -23.78 4.66
N ILE A 339 -0.57 -22.59 4.04
CA ILE A 339 0.69 -21.98 3.58
C ILE A 339 1.56 -21.62 4.79
N VAL A 340 0.97 -21.03 5.83
CA VAL A 340 1.67 -20.65 7.06
C VAL A 340 2.25 -21.89 7.76
N ASP A 341 1.50 -22.97 7.86
CA ASP A 341 1.94 -24.21 8.47
C ASP A 341 3.10 -24.86 7.69
N ALA A 342 3.09 -24.77 6.35
CA ALA A 342 4.21 -25.22 5.52
C ALA A 342 5.49 -24.41 5.78
N VAL A 343 5.38 -23.09 5.91
CA VAL A 343 6.50 -22.21 6.27
C VAL A 343 7.05 -22.55 7.66
N ASP A 344 6.16 -22.66 8.66
CA ASP A 344 6.55 -22.94 10.04
C ASP A 344 7.25 -24.32 10.14
N ALA A 345 6.68 -25.35 9.50
CA ALA A 345 7.28 -26.68 9.46
C ALA A 345 8.64 -26.69 8.75
N ARG A 346 8.79 -25.98 7.64
CA ARG A 346 10.06 -25.87 6.89
C ARG A 346 11.12 -25.16 7.72
N SER A 347 10.76 -24.05 8.36
CA SER A 347 11.65 -23.28 9.24
C SER A 347 12.11 -24.13 10.43
N GLU A 348 11.20 -24.87 11.08
CA GLU A 348 11.55 -25.78 12.18
C GLU A 348 12.48 -26.91 11.72
N ALA A 349 12.20 -27.53 10.57
CA ALA A 349 12.95 -28.69 10.08
C ALA A 349 14.38 -28.36 9.65
N THR A 350 14.65 -27.12 9.23
CA THR A 350 15.90 -26.77 8.54
C THR A 350 16.65 -25.57 9.12
N GLY A 351 16.00 -24.80 9.99
CA GLY A 351 16.56 -23.59 10.56
C GLY A 351 16.54 -22.38 9.63
N GLU A 352 15.96 -22.51 8.43
CA GLU A 352 15.73 -21.39 7.51
C GLU A 352 14.91 -20.29 8.19
N LYS A 353 15.23 -19.05 7.85
CA LYS A 353 14.49 -17.87 8.32
C LYS A 353 13.48 -17.48 7.27
N TRP A 354 12.26 -17.22 7.73
CA TRP A 354 11.15 -16.90 6.86
C TRP A 354 10.43 -15.64 7.34
N THR A 355 10.02 -14.82 6.37
CA THR A 355 9.04 -13.75 6.52
C THR A 355 7.80 -14.13 5.73
N ILE A 356 6.63 -13.97 6.35
CA ILE A 356 5.32 -14.05 5.71
C ILE A 356 4.78 -12.63 5.61
N LEU A 357 4.52 -12.19 4.38
CA LEU A 357 3.82 -10.96 4.08
C LEU A 357 2.42 -11.30 3.57
N VAL A 358 1.39 -10.61 4.05
CA VAL A 358 0.01 -10.73 3.55
C VAL A 358 -0.49 -9.36 3.16
N THR A 359 -1.11 -9.25 1.99
CA THR A 359 -1.68 -7.99 1.52
C THR A 359 -2.90 -8.21 0.63
N SER A 360 -3.53 -7.12 0.24
CA SER A 360 -4.61 -7.09 -0.73
C SER A 360 -4.39 -5.94 -1.70
N ASP A 361 -4.89 -6.10 -2.91
CA ASP A 361 -4.73 -5.19 -4.03
C ASP A 361 -5.78 -4.07 -4.03
N HIS A 362 -7.00 -4.35 -3.59
CA HIS A 362 -8.07 -3.36 -3.39
C HIS A 362 -9.14 -3.85 -2.42
N GLY A 363 -10.12 -2.98 -2.13
CA GLY A 363 -11.33 -3.37 -1.41
C GLY A 363 -12.57 -3.39 -2.30
N HIS A 364 -13.73 -3.58 -1.68
CA HIS A 364 -15.02 -3.66 -2.35
C HIS A 364 -16.05 -2.73 -1.74
N ARG A 365 -17.02 -2.32 -2.56
CA ARG A 365 -18.22 -1.64 -2.06
C ARG A 365 -19.15 -2.62 -1.34
N PRO A 366 -19.95 -2.15 -0.36
CA PRO A 366 -20.95 -2.99 0.30
C PRO A 366 -21.94 -3.66 -0.64
N GLU A 367 -22.32 -2.97 -1.72
CA GLU A 367 -23.22 -3.48 -2.78
C GLU A 367 -22.53 -4.26 -3.90
N GLY A 368 -21.19 -4.35 -3.88
CA GLY A 368 -20.40 -5.15 -4.79
C GLY A 368 -19.63 -4.38 -5.86
N GLY A 369 -18.56 -5.00 -6.34
CA GLY A 369 -17.63 -4.43 -7.32
C GLY A 369 -16.67 -3.38 -6.75
N HIS A 370 -15.73 -2.98 -7.59
CA HIS A 370 -14.64 -2.05 -7.31
C HIS A 370 -14.24 -1.31 -8.62
N GLY A 371 -13.16 -0.53 -8.59
CA GLY A 371 -12.65 0.26 -9.72
C GLY A 371 -12.99 1.75 -9.66
N GLY A 372 -13.77 2.16 -8.66
CA GLY A 372 -14.00 3.54 -8.29
C GLY A 372 -12.90 4.11 -7.40
N GLN A 373 -13.28 5.07 -6.55
CA GLN A 373 -12.37 5.78 -5.63
C GLN A 373 -13.08 6.03 -4.29
N SER A 374 -14.03 5.18 -3.91
CA SER A 374 -14.59 5.24 -2.57
C SER A 374 -13.59 4.71 -1.55
N ASP A 375 -13.73 5.13 -0.29
CA ASP A 375 -12.87 4.64 0.81
C ASP A 375 -12.90 3.10 0.94
N ALA A 376 -14.03 2.48 0.59
CA ALA A 376 -14.19 1.03 0.63
C ALA A 376 -13.37 0.34 -0.48
N GLU A 377 -13.39 0.87 -1.70
CA GLU A 377 -12.60 0.34 -2.82
C GLU A 377 -11.10 0.60 -2.65
N GLY A 378 -10.75 1.73 -2.05
CA GLY A 378 -9.38 2.16 -1.86
C GLY A 378 -8.71 1.64 -0.60
N THR A 379 -9.33 0.74 0.17
CA THR A 379 -8.71 0.16 1.37
C THR A 379 -7.94 -1.10 1.03
N THR A 380 -6.76 -1.23 1.62
CA THR A 380 -5.94 -2.44 1.57
C THR A 380 -5.30 -2.64 2.95
N PHE A 381 -4.35 -3.57 3.06
CA PHE A 381 -3.60 -3.77 4.29
C PHE A 381 -2.26 -4.45 4.03
N VAL A 382 -1.40 -4.43 5.04
CA VAL A 382 -0.19 -5.23 5.08
C VAL A 382 -0.14 -5.94 6.43
N ILE A 383 0.20 -7.22 6.43
CA ILE A 383 0.60 -7.98 7.63
C ILE A 383 1.99 -8.53 7.36
N ALA A 384 2.93 -8.31 8.29
CA ALA A 384 4.28 -8.83 8.23
C ALA A 384 4.56 -9.65 9.49
N ARG A 385 4.84 -10.94 9.30
CA ARG A 385 5.21 -11.87 10.38
C ARG A 385 6.57 -12.50 10.07
N GLY A 386 7.48 -12.45 11.03
CA GLY A 386 8.86 -12.92 10.85
C GLY A 386 9.76 -12.41 11.96
N ALA A 387 11.03 -12.81 11.94
CA ALA A 387 11.99 -12.36 12.93
C ALA A 387 12.15 -10.83 12.89
N GLY A 388 11.94 -10.18 14.03
CA GLY A 388 12.12 -8.74 14.20
C GLY A 388 10.85 -7.91 14.00
N TYR A 389 9.75 -8.43 13.46
CA TYR A 389 8.46 -7.74 13.52
C TYR A 389 7.89 -7.81 14.94
N GLU A 390 7.37 -6.69 15.44
CA GLU A 390 6.79 -6.63 16.79
C GLU A 390 5.39 -7.27 16.79
N ALA A 391 5.21 -8.28 17.63
CA ALA A 391 3.97 -9.03 17.75
C ALA A 391 2.80 -8.13 18.21
N GLY A 392 1.74 -8.09 17.41
CA GLY A 392 0.54 -7.30 17.67
C GLY A 392 0.71 -5.79 17.41
N ALA A 393 1.84 -5.37 16.86
CA ALA A 393 2.05 -3.97 16.52
C ALA A 393 1.13 -3.53 15.36
N VAL A 394 0.70 -2.28 15.42
CA VAL A 394 -0.10 -1.65 14.37
C VAL A 394 0.68 -0.48 13.77
N ASP A 395 0.88 -0.51 12.46
CA ASP A 395 1.51 0.55 11.69
C ASP A 395 0.67 0.87 10.45
N ASP A 396 -0.19 1.88 10.54
CA ASP A 396 -1.02 2.33 9.42
C ASP A 396 -0.25 3.20 8.41
N THR A 397 1.09 3.31 8.54
CA THR A 397 1.93 3.95 7.52
C THR A 397 2.34 2.99 6.40
N LEU A 398 2.15 1.69 6.60
CA LEU A 398 2.48 0.66 5.62
C LEU A 398 1.64 0.76 4.35
N THR A 399 2.25 0.43 3.22
CA THR A 399 1.65 0.47 1.90
C THR A 399 1.94 -0.77 1.09
N ILE A 400 1.08 -1.05 0.11
CA ILE A 400 1.29 -2.19 -0.80
C ILE A 400 2.60 -2.04 -1.62
N ALA A 401 3.10 -0.82 -1.79
CA ALA A 401 4.38 -0.56 -2.46
C ALA A 401 5.59 -0.96 -1.60
N ASP A 402 5.41 -1.16 -0.29
CA ASP A 402 6.49 -1.56 0.64
C ASP A 402 6.85 -3.05 0.53
N ILE A 403 6.03 -3.86 -0.14
CA ILE A 403 6.23 -5.31 -0.25
C ILE A 403 7.53 -5.66 -0.98
N THR A 404 7.71 -5.14 -2.20
CA THR A 404 8.94 -5.37 -2.99
C THR A 404 10.22 -4.94 -2.28
N PRO A 405 10.35 -3.71 -1.74
CA PRO A 405 11.57 -3.31 -1.04
C PRO A 405 11.83 -4.17 0.21
N THR A 406 10.79 -4.63 0.91
CA THR A 406 10.92 -5.55 2.04
C THR A 406 11.45 -6.92 1.62
N VAL A 407 10.95 -7.47 0.51
CA VAL A 407 11.47 -8.73 -0.04
C VAL A 407 12.95 -8.59 -0.41
N LEU A 408 13.32 -7.50 -1.08
CA LEU A 408 14.72 -7.24 -1.46
C LEU A 408 15.62 -7.09 -0.23
N ASP A 409 15.16 -6.40 0.82
CA ASP A 409 15.90 -6.22 2.07
C ASP A 409 16.13 -7.55 2.80
N ASN A 410 15.08 -8.37 2.91
CA ASN A 410 15.14 -9.71 3.51
C ASN A 410 16.15 -10.63 2.81
N LEU A 411 16.33 -10.48 1.51
CA LEU A 411 17.27 -11.26 0.70
C LEU A 411 18.68 -10.65 0.64
N GLY A 412 18.90 -9.50 1.30
CA GLY A 412 20.19 -8.82 1.37
C GLY A 412 20.56 -8.03 0.12
N PHE A 413 19.59 -7.68 -0.74
CA PHE A 413 19.84 -6.81 -1.89
C PHE A 413 19.89 -5.33 -1.49
N GLU A 414 20.77 -4.58 -2.14
CA GLU A 414 20.72 -3.12 -2.07
C GLU A 414 19.40 -2.60 -2.67
N GLN A 415 18.80 -1.62 -2.00
CA GLN A 415 17.53 -1.04 -2.44
C GLN A 415 17.70 -0.29 -3.77
N PRO A 416 16.96 -0.65 -4.84
CA PRO A 416 16.98 0.07 -6.10
C PRO A 416 16.60 1.53 -5.92
N ALA A 417 17.29 2.42 -6.64
CA ALA A 417 16.89 3.82 -6.68
C ALA A 417 15.52 3.98 -7.34
N GLY A 418 14.66 4.84 -6.78
CA GLY A 418 13.39 5.21 -7.40
C GLY A 418 12.20 4.29 -7.09
N LEU A 419 12.33 3.33 -6.16
CA LEU A 419 11.16 2.72 -5.53
C LEU A 419 10.30 3.78 -4.83
N ASP A 420 8.99 3.57 -4.79
CA ASP A 420 8.07 4.42 -4.02
C ASP A 420 7.85 3.89 -2.60
N GLY A 421 7.87 2.57 -2.44
CA GLY A 421 7.85 1.93 -1.14
C GLY A 421 9.21 1.95 -0.45
N THR A 422 9.19 1.58 0.83
CA THR A 422 10.36 1.40 1.68
C THR A 422 10.28 0.06 2.42
N PRO A 423 11.42 -0.57 2.78
CA PRO A 423 11.39 -1.81 3.55
C PRO A 423 10.61 -1.61 4.86
N ILE A 424 9.72 -2.55 5.18
CA ILE A 424 8.96 -2.54 6.43
C ILE A 424 9.96 -2.77 7.57
N PRO A 425 10.06 -1.86 8.54
CA PRO A 425 11.09 -1.94 9.56
C PRO A 425 10.82 -3.10 10.52
N ALA A 426 11.75 -4.05 10.58
CA ALA A 426 11.83 -4.98 11.70
C ALA A 426 12.47 -4.25 12.89
N SER A 427 11.89 -4.35 14.10
CA SER A 427 12.33 -3.72 15.37
C SER A 427 13.75 -4.11 15.84
N GLY A 428 14.55 -4.78 15.01
CA GLY A 428 15.97 -5.08 15.22
C GLY A 428 16.90 -4.55 14.10
N THR A 429 16.39 -4.14 12.94
CA THR A 429 17.15 -3.51 11.86
C THR A 429 17.15 -2.00 12.06
N SER A 430 17.79 -1.54 13.14
CA SER A 430 18.19 -0.13 13.17
C SER A 430 19.07 0.12 11.96
N ALA A 431 18.59 0.93 11.02
CA ALA A 431 19.35 1.41 9.87
C ALA A 431 20.66 2.06 10.35
N ALA A 432 21.72 1.26 10.44
CA ALA A 432 23.08 1.72 10.58
C ALA A 432 23.51 2.30 9.22
N GLY A 433 22.91 3.42 8.83
CA GLY A 433 23.10 3.96 7.49
C GLY A 433 22.32 5.22 7.14
N SER A 434 21.68 5.95 8.07
CA SER A 434 21.18 7.30 7.77
C SER A 434 21.00 8.16 9.03
N LEU A 435 22.09 8.37 9.76
CA LEU A 435 22.19 9.50 10.69
C LEU A 435 22.81 10.71 9.96
N GLY A 436 21.96 11.65 9.57
CA GLY A 436 22.28 13.07 9.61
C GLY A 436 23.09 13.66 8.45
N ARG A 437 22.39 14.09 7.40
CA ARG A 437 22.67 15.41 6.82
C ARG A 437 21.44 16.29 6.97
N LEU A 438 21.39 17.00 8.11
CA LEU A 438 20.62 18.23 8.23
C LEU A 438 21.13 19.19 7.14
N PRO A 439 20.29 19.68 6.21
CA PRO A 439 20.68 20.82 5.40
C PRO A 439 20.83 22.04 6.32
N ALA A 440 22.01 22.64 6.27
CA ALA A 440 22.37 23.83 7.01
C ALA A 440 21.39 24.98 6.72
N SER A 441 20.90 25.59 7.81
CA SER A 441 20.47 26.99 7.93
C SER A 441 19.69 27.62 6.77
N ILE A 442 18.38 27.82 6.98
CA ILE A 442 17.62 28.85 6.27
C ILE A 442 18.09 30.23 6.79
N PRO A 443 18.48 31.19 5.92
CA PRO A 443 18.85 32.52 6.36
C PRO A 443 17.63 33.27 6.89
N THR A 444 17.74 33.80 8.10
CA THR A 444 16.81 34.78 8.65
C THR A 444 16.93 36.10 7.87
N GLY A 445 16.03 36.29 6.90
CA GLY A 445 15.86 37.58 6.24
C GLY A 445 15.33 38.61 7.24
N SER A 446 16.14 39.64 7.50
CA SER A 446 15.78 40.79 8.33
C SER A 446 14.60 41.53 7.69
N LEU A 447 13.60 41.83 8.52
CA LEU A 447 12.68 42.95 8.28
C LEU A 447 13.51 44.24 8.30
N GLY A 448 13.33 45.07 7.29
CA GLY A 448 14.01 46.36 7.16
C GLY A 448 13.17 47.33 6.33
N SER A 449 12.64 48.33 7.06
CA SER A 449 11.93 49.58 6.67
C SER A 449 10.62 49.47 5.90
#